data_AF-A0A9Q4HT75-F1
#
_entry.id   AF-A0A9Q4HT75-F1
#
_cell.length_a   1.000
_cell.length_b   1.000
_cell.length_c   1.000
_cell.angle_alpha   90.00
_cell.angle_beta   90.00
_cell.angle_gamma   90.00
#
_symmetry.space_group_name_H-M   'P 1'
#
loop_
_entity.id
_entity.type
_entity.pdbx_description
1 polymer ?
#
loop_
_entity_poly.entity_id
_entity_poly.type
_entity_poly.pdbx_seq_one_letter_code
_entity_poly.pdbx_strand_id
1 'polypeptide(L)'
;KEEKKQPEKEEKQKEKRETAVSKKPSASHVSAGAGWYAVLSVFAVLLLAVVLLYVFRSLWMPVFVVRKLKRRSDQHVFFEAYDALLKQMKRRGLPKQGSETLRDYAKRIDGKHGSEDMSKLTSSYERALYRNEDSAKLWNESRELWENLIKRRWS
;
A
#
# COMPACT_ATOMS: atom_id res chain seq x y z
N LYS A 1 57.93 18.45 -63.05
CA LYS A 1 58.56 19.66 -62.48
C LYS A 1 57.58 20.22 -61.46
N GLU A 2 58.06 20.42 -60.24
CA GLU A 2 57.36 20.98 -59.06
C GLU A 2 56.67 22.33 -59.38
N GLU A 3 55.74 22.92 -58.61
CA GLU A 3 55.64 22.98 -57.14
C GLU A 3 54.28 23.58 -56.69
N LYS A 4 53.84 23.07 -55.54
CA LYS A 4 52.91 23.54 -54.49
C LYS A 4 52.65 25.07 -54.38
N LYS A 5 51.40 25.47 -54.11
CA LYS A 5 51.05 26.44 -53.01
C LYS A 5 49.54 26.61 -52.78
N GLN A 6 49.11 26.22 -51.58
CA GLN A 6 47.96 26.75 -50.83
C GLN A 6 48.57 27.44 -49.59
N PRO A 7 48.00 28.54 -49.06
CA PRO A 7 47.00 28.45 -47.96
C PRO A 7 45.94 29.58 -48.00
N GLU A 8 44.68 29.37 -47.59
CA GLU A 8 44.08 29.51 -46.24
C GLU A 8 43.80 30.95 -45.76
N LYS A 9 42.53 31.15 -45.33
CA LYS A 9 41.96 32.15 -44.40
C LYS A 9 41.54 33.52 -44.93
N GLU A 10 40.23 33.77 -44.97
CA GLU A 10 39.44 34.49 -43.93
C GLU A 10 39.83 35.99 -43.97
N GLU A 11 38.96 36.96 -44.17
CA GLU A 11 37.88 37.34 -43.29
C GLU A 11 37.36 38.69 -43.84
N LYS A 12 36.13 38.77 -44.33
CA LYS A 12 35.25 39.95 -44.32
C LYS A 12 34.17 39.81 -45.38
N GLN A 13 32.97 40.23 -44.99
CA GLN A 13 31.92 40.69 -45.89
C GLN A 13 31.02 39.60 -46.49
N LYS A 14 30.26 38.96 -45.62
CA LYS A 14 28.80 38.85 -45.84
C LYS A 14 28.04 38.61 -44.53
N GLU A 15 28.40 39.39 -43.51
CA GLU A 15 27.51 39.62 -42.39
C GLU A 15 26.49 40.68 -42.81
N LYS A 16 25.21 40.34 -42.61
CA LYS A 16 24.03 41.21 -42.53
C LYS A 16 23.21 41.45 -43.82
N ARG A 17 21.91 41.15 -43.64
CA ARG A 17 20.71 41.32 -44.49
C ARG A 17 20.43 40.15 -45.44
N GLU A 18 19.31 39.44 -45.37
CA GLU A 18 18.03 39.72 -44.73
C GLU A 18 17.20 38.41 -44.64
N THR A 19 16.65 38.16 -43.45
CA THR A 19 15.31 37.60 -43.17
C THR A 19 14.64 36.60 -44.12
N ALA A 20 14.30 35.42 -43.59
CA ALA A 20 12.91 35.01 -43.25
C ALA A 20 12.67 33.50 -43.43
N VAL A 21 12.19 32.85 -42.36
CA VAL A 21 11.31 31.65 -42.37
C VAL A 21 11.98 30.35 -42.87
N SER A 22 12.19 29.31 -42.06
CA SER A 22 11.11 28.53 -41.44
C SER A 22 11.66 27.67 -40.30
N LYS A 23 11.06 27.79 -39.11
CA LYS A 23 11.08 26.72 -38.13
C LYS A 23 10.42 25.49 -38.75
N LYS A 24 11.08 24.34 -38.70
CA LYS A 24 10.40 23.04 -38.58
C LYS A 24 11.08 22.28 -37.43
N PRO A 25 10.34 21.86 -36.39
CA PRO A 25 10.89 20.93 -35.43
C PRO A 25 11.14 19.61 -36.16
N SER A 26 12.36 19.09 -36.01
CA SER A 26 12.67 17.70 -36.35
C SER A 26 11.69 16.82 -35.55
N ALA A 27 10.71 16.25 -36.24
CA ALA A 27 9.84 15.26 -35.65
C ALA A 27 10.70 14.04 -35.37
N SER A 28 10.91 13.75 -34.09
CA SER A 28 11.51 12.50 -33.64
C SER A 28 10.68 11.35 -34.21
N HIS A 29 11.25 10.64 -35.17
CA HIS A 29 10.71 9.37 -35.65
C HIS A 29 10.69 8.39 -34.48
N VAL A 30 9.55 8.25 -33.82
CA VAL A 30 9.30 7.17 -32.88
C VAL A 30 9.22 5.91 -33.72
N SER A 31 10.26 5.08 -33.68
CA SER A 31 10.30 3.83 -34.41
C SER A 31 9.13 2.95 -33.98
N ALA A 32 8.27 2.58 -34.93
CA ALA A 32 7.06 1.78 -34.70
C ALA A 32 7.35 0.36 -34.15
N GLY A 33 8.62 -0.04 -34.05
CA GLY A 33 9.06 -1.29 -33.41
C GLY A 33 9.40 -1.17 -31.92
N ALA A 34 9.53 0.04 -31.35
CA ALA A 34 9.85 0.24 -29.93
C ALA A 34 8.61 0.54 -29.07
N GLY A 35 7.56 1.12 -29.66
CA GLY A 35 6.35 1.52 -28.93
C GLY A 35 5.54 0.35 -28.37
N TRP A 36 5.44 -0.77 -29.10
CA TRP A 36 4.64 -1.93 -28.65
C TRP A 36 5.25 -2.64 -27.44
N TYR A 37 6.59 -2.68 -27.32
CA TYR A 37 7.27 -3.19 -26.11
C TYR A 37 6.99 -2.30 -24.89
N ALA A 38 6.92 -0.98 -25.08
CA ALA A 38 6.54 -0.07 -24.00
C ALA A 38 5.08 -0.31 -23.56
N VAL A 39 4.16 -0.49 -24.50
CA VAL A 39 2.75 -0.82 -24.21
C VAL A 39 2.62 -2.17 -23.48
N LEU A 40 3.33 -3.20 -23.94
CA LEU A 40 3.36 -4.52 -23.29
C LEU A 40 3.95 -4.47 -21.88
N SER A 41 5.02 -3.69 -21.67
CA SER A 41 5.63 -3.48 -20.36
C SER A 41 4.64 -2.82 -19.39
N VAL A 42 3.95 -1.76 -19.82
CA VAL A 42 2.90 -1.12 -19.01
C VAL A 42 1.79 -2.10 -18.68
N PHE A 43 1.32 -2.89 -19.66
CA PHE A 43 0.29 -3.90 -19.44
C PHE A 43 0.73 -4.99 -18.45
N ALA A 44 1.99 -5.45 -18.55
CA ALA A 44 2.55 -6.44 -17.65
C ALA A 44 2.62 -5.90 -16.22
N VAL A 45 3.10 -4.67 -16.03
CA VAL A 45 3.13 -4.01 -14.72
C VAL A 45 1.70 -3.83 -14.17
N LEU A 46 0.75 -3.46 -15.01
CA LEU A 46 -0.65 -3.29 -14.61
C LEU A 46 -1.27 -4.62 -14.16
N LEU A 47 -1.06 -5.69 -14.94
CA LEU A 47 -1.51 -7.04 -14.60
C LEU A 47 -0.87 -7.52 -13.30
N LEU A 48 0.44 -7.33 -13.13
CA LEU A 48 1.16 -7.71 -11.92
C LEU A 48 0.62 -6.92 -10.71
N ALA A 49 0.35 -5.63 -10.88
CA ALA A 49 -0.27 -4.79 -9.85
C ALA A 49 -1.68 -5.26 -9.50
N VAL A 50 -2.51 -5.65 -10.47
CA VAL A 50 -3.86 -6.18 -10.24
C VAL A 50 -3.80 -7.53 -9.52
N VAL A 51 -2.91 -8.44 -9.93
CA VAL A 51 -2.72 -9.74 -9.27
C VAL A 51 -2.21 -9.55 -7.85
N LEU A 52 -1.23 -8.66 -7.65
CA LEU A 52 -0.77 -8.30 -6.31
C LEU A 52 -1.91 -7.69 -5.49
N LEU A 53 -2.70 -6.78 -6.04
CA LEU A 53 -3.89 -6.21 -5.37
C LEU A 53 -4.93 -7.27 -5.04
N TYR A 54 -5.10 -8.28 -5.89
CA TYR A 54 -6.03 -9.38 -5.69
C TYR A 54 -5.56 -10.34 -4.60
N VAL A 55 -4.29 -10.74 -4.61
CA VAL A 55 -3.68 -11.60 -3.59
C VAL A 55 -3.56 -10.86 -2.26
N PHE A 56 -3.07 -9.62 -2.29
CA PHE A 56 -2.97 -8.74 -1.13
C PHE A 56 -4.30 -8.09 -0.74
N ARG A 57 -5.41 -8.36 -1.43
CA ARG A 57 -6.76 -7.90 -1.07
C ARG A 57 -7.13 -8.28 0.36
N SER A 58 -6.66 -9.45 0.82
CA SER A 58 -6.84 -9.93 2.19
C SER A 58 -5.75 -9.44 3.18
N LEU A 59 -4.68 -8.82 2.67
CA LEU A 59 -3.54 -8.32 3.44
C LEU A 59 -3.64 -6.81 3.71
N TRP A 60 -4.10 -6.01 2.75
CA TRP A 60 -4.09 -4.54 2.90
C TRP A 60 -5.36 -3.99 3.53
N MET A 61 -6.49 -4.71 3.44
CA MET A 61 -7.73 -4.33 4.15
C MET A 61 -7.49 -4.06 5.64
N PRO A 62 -6.87 -4.97 6.42
CA PRO A 62 -6.60 -4.68 7.82
C PRO A 62 -5.54 -3.61 8.01
N VAL A 63 -4.50 -3.50 7.17
CA VAL A 63 -3.48 -2.44 7.29
C VAL A 63 -4.07 -1.05 7.03
N PHE A 64 -4.98 -0.94 6.06
CA PHE A 64 -5.70 0.29 5.79
C PHE A 64 -6.68 0.62 6.92
N VAL A 65 -7.35 -0.38 7.48
CA VAL A 65 -8.14 -0.24 8.70
C VAL A 65 -7.25 0.24 9.85
N VAL A 66 -6.10 -0.39 10.13
CA VAL A 66 -5.12 0.05 11.14
C VAL A 66 -4.77 1.52 10.92
N ARG A 67 -4.45 1.93 9.68
CA ARG A 67 -4.00 3.29 9.37
C ARG A 67 -5.11 4.34 9.47
N LYS A 68 -6.35 3.99 9.12
CA LYS A 68 -7.54 4.84 9.33
C LYS A 68 -7.88 4.96 10.82
N LEU A 69 -7.79 3.84 11.53
CA LEU A 69 -8.20 3.69 12.93
C LEU A 69 -7.13 4.26 13.89
N LYS A 70 -5.85 4.30 13.49
CA LYS A 70 -4.76 4.98 14.22
C LYS A 70 -4.92 6.51 14.25
N ARG A 71 -5.63 7.10 13.28
CA ARG A 71 -5.93 8.54 13.24
C ARG A 71 -7.19 8.93 14.02
N ARG A 72 -7.98 7.95 14.49
CA ARG A 72 -9.19 8.20 15.29
C ARG A 72 -8.99 7.62 16.68
N SER A 73 -9.02 8.46 17.69
CA SER A 73 -9.06 8.09 19.11
C SER A 73 -10.46 8.34 19.66
N ASP A 74 -11.47 7.91 18.90
CA ASP A 74 -12.87 8.11 19.22
C ASP A 74 -13.41 6.88 19.96
N GLN A 75 -14.46 7.06 20.77
CA GLN A 75 -15.00 6.01 21.63
C GLN A 75 -15.48 4.76 20.87
N HIS A 76 -15.76 4.90 19.58
CA HIS A 76 -16.27 3.84 18.71
C HIS A 76 -15.17 2.98 18.07
N VAL A 77 -13.93 3.46 18.09
CA VAL A 77 -12.79 2.91 17.37
C VAL A 77 -12.42 1.52 17.87
N PHE A 78 -12.56 1.29 19.18
CA PHE A 78 -12.29 -0.03 19.75
C PHE A 78 -13.29 -1.08 19.23
N PHE A 79 -14.58 -0.73 19.15
CA PHE A 79 -15.61 -1.65 18.67
C PHE A 79 -15.41 -2.00 17.19
N GLU A 80 -15.08 -1.01 16.37
CA GLU A 80 -14.73 -1.22 14.96
C GLU A 80 -13.46 -2.09 14.80
N ALA A 81 -12.43 -1.85 15.62
CA ALA A 81 -11.20 -2.65 15.60
C ALA A 81 -11.50 -4.12 15.89
N TYR A 82 -12.27 -4.37 16.93
CA TYR A 82 -12.58 -5.72 17.38
C TYR A 82 -13.45 -6.47 16.37
N ASP A 83 -14.46 -5.83 15.79
CA ASP A 83 -15.25 -6.42 14.70
C ASP A 83 -14.39 -6.73 13.45
N ALA A 84 -13.48 -5.82 13.08
CA ALA A 84 -12.53 -6.07 11.99
C ALA A 84 -11.63 -7.28 12.27
N LEU A 85 -11.19 -7.46 13.52
CA LEU A 85 -10.43 -8.63 13.95
C LEU A 85 -11.24 -9.92 13.80
N LEU A 86 -12.48 -9.95 14.27
CA LEU A 86 -13.35 -11.13 14.12
C LEU A 86 -13.58 -11.49 12.65
N LYS A 87 -13.84 -10.48 11.80
CA LYS A 87 -13.96 -10.68 10.35
C LYS A 87 -12.68 -11.24 9.74
N GLN A 88 -11.52 -10.74 10.16
CA GLN A 88 -10.23 -11.25 9.71
C GLN A 88 -10.01 -12.70 10.14
N MET A 89 -10.31 -13.04 11.40
CA MET A 89 -10.17 -14.41 11.88
C MET A 89 -11.13 -15.37 11.16
N LYS A 90 -12.37 -14.94 10.89
CA LYS A 90 -13.30 -15.69 10.02
C LYS A 90 -12.72 -15.96 8.63
N ARG A 91 -12.09 -14.96 8.00
CA ARG A 91 -11.40 -15.13 6.70
C ARG A 91 -10.23 -16.10 6.76
N ARG A 92 -9.61 -16.27 7.93
CA ARG A 92 -8.52 -17.22 8.18
C ARG A 92 -9.02 -18.64 8.54
N GLY A 93 -10.32 -18.90 8.45
CA GLY A 93 -10.87 -20.19 8.85
C GLY A 93 -10.98 -20.38 10.37
N LEU A 94 -10.87 -19.30 11.15
CA LEU A 94 -11.03 -19.29 12.60
C LEU A 94 -12.27 -18.47 13.02
N PRO A 95 -13.48 -18.79 12.52
CA PRO A 95 -14.68 -18.07 12.94
C PRO A 95 -14.99 -18.30 14.42
N LYS A 96 -15.60 -17.30 15.05
CA LYS A 96 -16.30 -17.47 16.31
C LYS A 96 -17.56 -18.32 16.08
N GLN A 97 -17.81 -19.29 16.94
CA GLN A 97 -19.03 -20.10 16.86
C GLN A 97 -20.25 -19.32 17.41
N GLY A 98 -21.46 -19.69 17.00
CA GLY A 98 -22.69 -18.95 17.36
C GLY A 98 -22.91 -18.87 18.88
N SER A 99 -22.77 -20.01 19.56
CA SER A 99 -22.97 -20.15 21.02
C SER A 99 -21.73 -19.81 21.86
N GLU A 100 -20.56 -19.65 21.24
CA GLU A 100 -19.30 -19.39 21.94
C GLU A 100 -19.27 -17.94 22.46
N THR A 101 -18.81 -17.71 23.69
CA THR A 101 -18.62 -16.35 24.20
C THR A 101 -17.38 -15.70 23.57
N LEU A 102 -17.24 -14.37 23.62
CA LEU A 102 -16.00 -13.72 23.16
C LEU A 102 -14.78 -14.21 23.94
N ARG A 103 -14.95 -14.45 25.23
CA ARG A 103 -13.92 -14.96 26.13
C ARG A 103 -13.49 -16.38 25.79
N ASP A 104 -14.44 -17.28 25.51
CA ASP A 104 -14.13 -18.66 25.11
C ASP A 104 -13.46 -18.70 23.73
N TYR A 105 -13.96 -17.87 22.81
CA TYR A 105 -13.33 -17.66 21.52
C TYR A 105 -11.88 -17.21 21.66
N ALA A 106 -11.63 -16.23 22.54
CA ALA A 106 -10.31 -15.71 22.78
C ALA A 106 -9.34 -16.78 23.30
N LYS A 107 -9.76 -17.55 24.31
CA LYS A 107 -8.99 -18.68 24.85
C LYS A 107 -8.66 -19.73 23.78
N ARG A 108 -9.62 -20.02 22.89
CA ARG A 108 -9.40 -20.97 21.78
C ARG A 108 -8.36 -20.46 20.77
N ILE A 109 -8.38 -19.17 20.45
CA ILE A 109 -7.38 -18.57 19.56
C ILE A 109 -6.01 -18.54 20.23
N ASP A 110 -5.95 -18.14 21.49
CA ASP A 110 -4.75 -18.09 22.30
C ASP A 110 -4.08 -19.47 22.43
N GLY A 111 -4.87 -20.51 22.72
CA GLY A 111 -4.39 -21.90 22.77
C GLY A 111 -3.83 -22.41 21.43
N LYS A 112 -4.35 -21.93 20.29
CA LYS A 112 -3.80 -22.26 18.97
C LYS A 112 -2.47 -21.56 18.66
N HIS A 113 -2.22 -20.38 19.23
CA HIS A 113 -1.08 -19.54 18.88
C HIS A 113 -0.05 -19.40 20.00
N GLY A 114 -0.26 -20.04 21.15
CA GLY A 114 0.61 -19.94 22.32
C GLY A 114 0.78 -18.50 22.82
N SER A 115 -0.26 -17.69 22.75
CA SER A 115 -0.27 -16.28 23.20
C SER A 115 -1.45 -16.02 24.11
N GLU A 116 -1.45 -14.89 24.83
CA GLU A 116 -2.60 -14.38 25.59
C GLU A 116 -3.17 -13.09 24.99
N ASP A 117 -2.69 -12.71 23.80
CA ASP A 117 -3.04 -11.44 23.14
C ASP A 117 -4.56 -11.32 22.93
N MET A 118 -5.22 -12.40 22.51
CA MET A 118 -6.65 -12.38 22.20
C MET A 118 -7.48 -12.25 23.49
N SER A 119 -7.10 -12.96 24.55
CA SER A 119 -7.79 -12.90 25.84
C SER A 119 -7.63 -11.53 26.50
N LYS A 120 -6.42 -10.96 26.48
CA LYS A 120 -6.15 -9.62 27.02
C LYS A 120 -6.95 -8.55 26.26
N LEU A 121 -6.91 -8.60 24.92
CA LEU A 121 -7.69 -7.68 24.09
C LEU A 121 -9.20 -7.80 24.34
N THR A 122 -9.71 -9.02 24.46
CA THR A 122 -11.14 -9.28 24.71
C THR A 122 -11.56 -8.81 26.10
N SER A 123 -10.71 -8.97 27.12
CA SER A 123 -10.97 -8.44 28.46
C SER A 123 -11.12 -6.92 28.44
N SER A 124 -10.22 -6.20 27.76
CA SER A 124 -10.33 -4.74 27.60
C SER A 124 -11.56 -4.33 26.79
N TYR A 125 -11.92 -5.10 25.76
CA TYR A 125 -13.12 -4.87 24.98
C TYR A 125 -14.40 -5.02 25.83
N GLU A 126 -14.49 -6.09 26.63
CA GLU A 126 -15.64 -6.32 27.53
C GLU A 126 -15.74 -5.23 28.60
N ARG A 127 -14.61 -4.70 29.10
CA ARG A 127 -14.60 -3.54 30.01
C ARG A 127 -15.15 -2.29 29.35
N ALA A 128 -14.72 -1.98 28.13
CA ALA A 128 -15.26 -0.86 27.36
C ALA A 128 -16.76 -1.04 27.06
N LEU A 129 -17.19 -2.26 26.76
CA LEU A 129 -18.58 -2.56 26.38
C LEU A 129 -19.55 -2.55 27.58
N TYR A 130 -19.18 -3.19 28.69
CA TYR A 130 -20.11 -3.44 29.80
C TYR A 130 -19.90 -2.53 31.01
N ARG A 131 -18.69 -2.01 31.20
CA ARG A 131 -18.37 -1.19 32.37
C ARG A 131 -18.38 0.31 32.09
N ASN A 132 -18.74 0.68 30.85
CA ASN A 132 -18.73 2.07 30.36
C ASN A 132 -17.40 2.79 30.66
N GLU A 133 -16.31 2.02 30.73
CA GLU A 133 -14.96 2.56 30.87
C GLU A 133 -14.54 3.27 29.59
N ASP A 134 -13.66 4.27 29.69
CA ASP A 134 -13.19 5.03 28.54
C ASP A 134 -12.59 4.12 27.47
N SER A 135 -13.36 3.91 26.40
CA SER A 135 -13.01 3.01 25.31
C SER A 135 -11.85 3.54 24.48
N ALA A 136 -11.63 4.86 24.43
CA ALA A 136 -10.49 5.44 23.74
C ALA A 136 -9.19 5.17 24.52
N LYS A 137 -9.24 5.27 25.85
CA LYS A 137 -8.13 4.89 26.73
C LYS A 137 -7.81 3.40 26.62
N LEU A 138 -8.81 2.54 26.80
CA LEU A 138 -8.64 1.08 26.71
C LEU A 138 -8.15 0.65 25.32
N TRP A 139 -8.59 1.33 24.26
CA TRP A 139 -8.08 1.11 22.91
C TRP A 139 -6.60 1.47 22.79
N ASN A 140 -6.17 2.63 23.30
CA ASN A 140 -4.75 3.00 23.26
C ASN A 140 -3.87 1.98 23.97
N GLU A 141 -4.32 1.46 25.13
CA GLU A 141 -3.62 0.42 25.89
C GLU A 141 -3.61 -0.94 25.17
N SER A 142 -4.67 -1.27 24.44
CA SER A 142 -4.86 -2.61 23.85
C SER A 142 -4.56 -2.68 22.35
N ARG A 143 -4.25 -1.55 21.71
CA ARG A 143 -4.01 -1.47 20.25
C ARG A 143 -2.84 -2.34 19.81
N GLU A 144 -1.79 -2.41 20.61
CA GLU A 144 -0.61 -3.22 20.29
C GLU A 144 -0.97 -4.72 20.23
N LEU A 145 -1.78 -5.20 21.19
CA LEU A 145 -2.28 -6.58 21.19
C LEU A 145 -3.09 -6.87 19.92
N TRP A 146 -3.96 -5.94 19.54
CA TRP A 146 -4.73 -6.03 18.30
C TRP A 146 -3.82 -6.05 17.07
N GLU A 147 -2.83 -5.16 16.99
CA GLU A 147 -1.87 -5.15 15.89
C GLU A 147 -1.10 -6.47 15.80
N ASN A 148 -0.68 -7.03 16.93
CA ASN A 148 0.01 -8.33 16.98
C ASN A 148 -0.87 -9.44 16.41
N LEU A 149 -2.14 -9.51 16.82
CA LEU A 149 -3.10 -10.51 16.30
C LEU A 149 -3.36 -10.35 14.79
N ILE A 150 -3.45 -9.11 14.32
CA ILE A 150 -3.67 -8.81 12.90
C ILE A 150 -2.42 -9.17 12.07
N LYS A 151 -1.22 -8.84 12.55
CA LYS A 151 0.06 -9.11 11.86
C LYS A 151 0.47 -10.57 11.93
N ARG A 152 0.05 -11.30 12.97
CA ARG A 152 0.35 -12.73 13.15
C ARG A 152 -0.28 -13.55 12.03
N ARG A 153 0.51 -13.80 10.99
CA ARG A 153 0.17 -14.61 9.80
C ARG A 153 1.31 -15.60 9.45
N TRP A 154 2.45 -15.53 10.15
CA TRP A 154 3.71 -16.17 9.73
C TRP A 154 4.56 -16.67 10.91
N SER A 155 3.92 -17.33 11.88
CA SER A 155 4.61 -18.13 12.90
C SER A 155 3.85 -19.41 13.13
#